data_AF-A0A0B5HYI7-F1
#
_entry.id   AF-A0A0B5HYI7-F1
#
_cell.length_a   1.000
_cell.length_b   1.000
_cell.length_c   1.000
_cell.angle_alpha   90.00
_cell.angle_beta   90.00
_cell.angle_gamma   90.00
#
_symmetry.space_group_name_H-M   'P 1'
#
loop_
_entity.id
_entity.type
_entity.pdbx_description
1 polymer ?
#
loop_
_entity_poly.entity_id
_entity_poly.type
_entity_poly.pdbx_seq_one_letter_code
_entity_poly.pdbx_strand_id
1 'polypeptide(L)'
;MKLPSRGKAIGMLKELGMPDNIFRHTMQVNKIAVFIAEKMRGDGVKVNVDLVDRASLLHDIDKHLTLSNGRHGTEGKKMLEEKGLPELAEFCVTHLYTRILSSSFPSLEHEIVYYADKRVNHDKIVSLDERFKYLRERYGKKPEILRWFDECEPACRKLERKLFEKAGISPSLEELK
;
A
#
# COMPACT_ATOMS: atom_id res chain seq x y z
N MET A 1 -16.27 1.80 14.42
CA MET A 1 -15.80 1.27 13.13
C MET A 1 -16.21 -0.19 13.00
N LYS A 2 -16.87 -0.58 11.90
CA LYS A 2 -17.23 -1.98 11.62
C LYS A 2 -16.46 -2.45 10.39
N LEU A 3 -15.28 -3.03 10.62
CA LEU A 3 -14.48 -3.61 9.55
C LEU A 3 -15.13 -4.91 9.04
N PRO A 4 -15.00 -5.22 7.72
CA PRO A 4 -15.35 -6.53 7.23
C PRO A 4 -14.42 -7.59 7.83
N SER A 5 -14.89 -8.84 7.92
CA SER A 5 -14.00 -9.96 8.21
C SER A 5 -12.94 -10.10 7.12
N ARG A 6 -11.80 -10.75 7.43
CA ARG A 6 -10.74 -11.02 6.44
C ARG A 6 -11.29 -11.75 5.22
N GLY A 7 -12.10 -12.78 5.47
CA GLY A 7 -12.76 -13.55 4.42
C GLY A 7 -13.68 -12.70 3.56
N LYS A 8 -14.43 -11.76 4.14
CA LYS A 8 -15.29 -10.85 3.37
C LYS A 8 -14.47 -9.88 2.52
N ALA A 9 -13.37 -9.32 3.03
CA ALA A 9 -12.49 -8.45 2.24
C ALA A 9 -11.88 -9.19 1.05
N ILE A 10 -11.34 -10.39 1.26
CA ILE A 10 -10.83 -11.25 0.18
C ILE A 10 -11.95 -11.65 -0.80
N GLY A 11 -13.15 -11.93 -0.29
CA GLY A 11 -14.33 -12.22 -1.09
C GLY A 11 -14.68 -11.11 -2.08
N MET A 12 -14.61 -9.84 -1.65
CA MET A 12 -14.84 -8.69 -2.55
C MET A 12 -13.88 -8.68 -3.73
N LEU A 13 -12.59 -8.98 -3.52
CA LEU A 13 -11.60 -9.05 -4.60
C LEU A 13 -11.94 -10.15 -5.62
N LYS A 14 -12.39 -11.30 -5.13
CA LYS A 14 -12.77 -12.45 -5.96
C LYS A 14 -14.06 -12.19 -6.74
N GLU A 15 -15.08 -11.60 -6.10
CA GLU A 15 -16.36 -11.24 -6.72
C GLU A 15 -16.18 -10.25 -7.87
N LEU A 16 -15.20 -9.35 -7.77
CA LEU A 16 -14.86 -8.39 -8.83
C LEU A 16 -14.03 -9.01 -9.96
N GLY A 17 -13.69 -10.30 -9.89
CA GLY A 17 -12.86 -10.97 -10.89
C GLY A 17 -11.43 -10.42 -10.92
N MET A 18 -10.86 -10.05 -9.77
CA MET A 18 -9.50 -9.53 -9.69
C MET A 18 -8.50 -10.52 -10.32
N PRO A 19 -7.69 -10.09 -11.30
CA PRO A 19 -6.68 -10.92 -11.93
C PRO A 19 -5.65 -11.46 -10.92
N ASP A 20 -5.20 -12.70 -11.12
CA ASP A 20 -4.29 -13.41 -10.21
C ASP A 20 -3.00 -12.64 -9.90
N ASN A 21 -2.44 -11.93 -10.88
CA ASN A 21 -1.21 -11.16 -10.69
C ASN A 21 -1.42 -9.95 -9.76
N ILE A 22 -2.61 -9.33 -9.78
CA ILE A 22 -2.96 -8.23 -8.87
C ILE A 22 -3.29 -8.80 -7.50
N PHE A 23 -4.03 -9.91 -7.45
CA PHE A 23 -4.32 -10.59 -6.20
C PHE A 23 -3.04 -10.99 -5.45
N ARG A 24 -2.06 -11.59 -6.16
CA ARG A 24 -0.76 -11.94 -5.55
C ARG A 24 0.01 -10.71 -5.06
N HIS A 25 0.00 -9.60 -5.80
CA HIS A 25 0.55 -8.32 -5.35
C HIS A 25 -0.08 -7.89 -4.01
N THR A 26 -1.41 -7.79 -3.99
CA THR A 26 -2.18 -7.40 -2.81
C THR A 26 -1.86 -8.28 -1.59
N MET A 27 -1.69 -9.59 -1.78
CA MET A 27 -1.34 -10.49 -0.68
C MET A 27 0.07 -10.24 -0.13
N GLN A 28 1.05 -9.91 -0.97
CA GLN A 28 2.40 -9.54 -0.49
C GLN A 28 2.39 -8.19 0.23
N VAL A 29 1.64 -7.21 -0.29
CA VAL A 29 1.47 -5.91 0.38
C VAL A 29 0.85 -6.11 1.76
N ASN A 30 -0.21 -6.91 1.86
CA ASN A 30 -0.85 -7.25 3.13
C ASN A 30 0.12 -7.94 4.09
N LYS A 31 0.94 -8.88 3.61
CA LYS A 31 1.95 -9.56 4.44
C LYS A 31 2.91 -8.56 5.09
N ILE A 32 3.48 -7.64 4.31
CA ILE A 32 4.42 -6.62 4.83
C ILE A 32 3.70 -5.65 5.78
N ALA A 33 2.52 -5.16 5.39
CA ALA A 33 1.78 -4.16 6.16
C ALA A 33 1.40 -4.69 7.54
N VAL A 34 0.84 -5.91 7.61
CA VAL A 34 0.46 -6.56 8.87
C VAL A 34 1.70 -6.84 9.72
N PHE A 35 2.79 -7.33 9.13
CA PHE A 35 4.05 -7.56 9.86
C PHE A 35 4.58 -6.29 10.55
N ILE A 36 4.66 -5.18 9.81
CA ILE A 36 5.12 -3.90 10.37
C ILE A 36 4.19 -3.44 11.50
N ALA A 37 2.87 -3.52 11.29
CA ALA A 37 1.89 -3.12 12.29
C ALA A 37 1.95 -4.00 13.55
N GLU A 38 2.16 -5.31 13.42
CA GLU A 38 2.31 -6.24 14.53
C GLU A 38 3.59 -5.97 15.34
N LYS A 39 4.72 -5.72 14.67
CA LYS A 39 5.98 -5.33 15.32
C LYS A 39 5.81 -4.05 16.13
N MET A 40 5.24 -3.01 15.52
CA MET A 40 4.94 -1.75 16.19
C MET A 40 4.01 -1.94 17.39
N ARG A 41 2.96 -2.75 17.26
CA ARG A 41 2.03 -3.05 18.36
C ARG A 41 2.74 -3.77 19.51
N GLY A 42 3.63 -4.73 19.21
CA GLY A 42 4.45 -5.42 20.19
C GLY A 42 5.36 -4.48 20.98
N ASP A 43 5.87 -3.44 20.34
CA ASP A 43 6.71 -2.41 20.95
C ASP A 43 5.90 -1.27 21.63
N GLY A 44 4.59 -1.47 21.81
CA GLY A 44 3.71 -0.53 22.50
C GLY A 44 3.25 0.67 21.67
N VAL A 45 3.55 0.71 20.37
CA VAL A 45 3.03 1.74 19.46
C VAL A 45 1.55 1.50 19.23
N LYS A 46 0.73 2.54 19.41
CA LYS A 46 -0.71 2.49 19.13
C LYS A 46 -0.96 2.43 17.62
N VAL A 47 -1.22 1.23 17.10
CA VAL A 47 -1.58 0.96 15.70
C VAL A 47 -2.74 -0.02 15.64
N ASN A 48 -3.70 0.24 14.75
CA ASN A 48 -4.82 -0.67 14.51
C ASN A 48 -4.45 -1.71 13.43
N VAL A 49 -3.98 -2.88 13.87
CA VAL A 49 -3.56 -3.96 12.96
C VAL A 49 -4.72 -4.47 12.09
N ASP A 50 -5.95 -4.57 12.64
CA ASP A 50 -7.11 -5.02 11.86
C ASP A 50 -7.45 -4.05 10.73
N LEU A 51 -7.31 -2.73 10.97
CA LEU A 51 -7.49 -1.72 9.95
C LEU A 51 -6.40 -1.85 8.88
N VAL A 52 -5.13 -1.96 9.25
CA VAL A 52 -4.01 -2.16 8.32
C VAL A 52 -4.22 -3.41 7.47
N ASP A 53 -4.67 -4.50 8.08
CA ASP A 53 -4.95 -5.75 7.38
C ASP A 53 -6.04 -5.54 6.31
N ARG A 54 -7.24 -5.06 6.68
CA ARG A 54 -8.32 -4.86 5.69
C ARG A 54 -8.00 -3.80 4.66
N ALA A 55 -7.32 -2.72 5.04
CA ALA A 55 -6.93 -1.65 4.14
C ALA A 55 -5.92 -2.13 3.09
N SER A 56 -4.87 -2.84 3.51
CA SER A 56 -3.89 -3.38 2.57
C SER A 56 -4.46 -4.45 1.64
N LEU A 57 -5.49 -5.20 2.05
CA LEU A 57 -6.21 -6.10 1.13
C LEU A 57 -7.04 -5.35 0.08
N LEU A 58 -7.57 -4.17 0.39
CA LEU A 58 -8.53 -3.48 -0.46
C LEU A 58 -7.98 -2.23 -1.15
N HIS A 59 -6.73 -1.82 -0.88
CA HIS A 59 -6.13 -0.59 -1.43
C HIS A 59 -6.16 -0.53 -2.97
N ASP A 60 -6.02 -1.68 -3.62
CA ASP A 60 -5.92 -1.87 -5.07
C ASP A 60 -7.23 -2.45 -5.67
N ILE A 61 -8.36 -2.39 -4.96
CA ILE A 61 -9.62 -3.06 -5.33
C ILE A 61 -10.14 -2.70 -6.74
N ASP A 62 -9.83 -1.51 -7.23
CA ASP A 62 -10.26 -0.99 -8.52
C ASP A 62 -9.25 -1.18 -9.65
N LYS A 63 -8.03 -1.65 -9.33
CA LYS A 63 -6.88 -1.56 -10.25
C LYS A 63 -7.13 -2.17 -11.61
N HIS A 64 -7.74 -3.35 -11.69
CA HIS A 64 -8.05 -4.01 -12.95
C HIS A 64 -9.14 -3.31 -13.76
N LEU A 65 -10.01 -2.55 -13.10
CA LEU A 65 -11.07 -1.76 -13.74
C LEU A 65 -10.56 -0.40 -14.25
N THR A 66 -9.39 0.05 -13.76
CA THR A 66 -8.88 1.40 -13.99
C THR A 66 -7.56 1.47 -14.75
N LEU A 67 -6.99 0.34 -15.20
CA LEU A 67 -5.68 0.29 -15.88
C LEU A 67 -5.53 1.25 -17.06
N SER A 68 -6.62 1.57 -17.75
CA SER A 68 -6.61 2.37 -18.99
C SER A 68 -7.21 3.77 -18.87
N ASN A 69 -7.72 4.16 -17.69
CA ASN A 69 -8.56 5.36 -17.57
C ASN A 69 -8.13 6.35 -16.47
N GLY A 70 -7.05 6.06 -15.74
CA GLY A 70 -6.48 6.98 -14.75
C GLY A 70 -7.33 7.23 -13.50
N ARG A 71 -8.43 6.49 -13.32
CA ARG A 71 -9.33 6.60 -12.14
C ARG A 71 -8.92 5.71 -10.96
N HIS A 72 -7.73 5.13 -11.03
CA HIS A 72 -7.22 4.28 -9.96
C HIS A 72 -7.13 5.06 -8.64
N GLY A 73 -7.62 4.45 -7.57
CA GLY A 73 -7.79 5.05 -6.26
C GLY A 73 -9.13 5.76 -6.09
N THR A 74 -9.58 6.56 -7.06
CA THR A 74 -10.87 7.27 -6.96
C THR A 74 -12.06 6.35 -7.18
N GLU A 75 -11.98 5.42 -8.13
CA GLU A 75 -13.02 4.39 -8.32
C GLU A 75 -13.06 3.44 -7.12
N GLY A 76 -11.89 3.02 -6.62
CA GLY A 76 -11.79 2.16 -5.43
C GLY A 76 -12.36 2.82 -4.18
N LYS A 77 -12.13 4.12 -4.00
CA LYS A 77 -12.74 4.91 -2.92
C LYS A 77 -14.27 4.87 -3.02
N LYS A 78 -14.81 5.21 -4.19
CA LYS A 78 -16.26 5.19 -4.45
C LYS A 78 -16.87 3.81 -4.17
N MET A 79 -16.25 2.74 -4.67
CA MET A 79 -16.73 1.36 -4.48
C MET A 79 -16.82 0.96 -2.99
N LEU A 80 -15.85 1.37 -2.18
CA LEU A 80 -15.85 1.06 -0.74
C LEU A 80 -16.84 1.95 0.03
N GLU A 81 -16.99 3.22 -0.35
CA GLU A 81 -18.02 4.11 0.22
C GLU A 81 -19.43 3.58 -0.04
N GLU A 82 -19.74 3.14 -1.27
CA GLU A 82 -21.02 2.53 -1.63
C GLU A 82 -21.30 1.22 -0.87
N LYS A 83 -20.26 0.52 -0.44
CA LYS A 83 -20.36 -0.69 0.42
C LYS A 83 -20.44 -0.36 1.91
N GLY A 84 -20.51 0.92 2.28
CA GLY A 84 -20.57 1.37 3.68
C GLY A 84 -19.23 1.23 4.43
N LEU A 85 -18.10 1.32 3.71
CA LEU A 85 -16.74 1.18 4.24
C LEU A 85 -15.87 2.45 4.03
N PRO A 86 -16.34 3.64 4.43
CA PRO A 86 -15.65 4.90 4.12
C PRO A 86 -14.25 5.00 4.73
N GLU A 87 -14.02 4.37 5.88
CA GLU A 87 -12.72 4.37 6.55
C GLU A 87 -11.66 3.58 5.76
N LEU A 88 -12.06 2.54 5.03
CA LEU A 88 -11.18 1.77 4.13
C LEU A 88 -11.02 2.47 2.77
N ALA A 89 -12.03 3.22 2.35
CA ALA A 89 -12.06 3.92 1.07
C ALA A 89 -10.90 4.94 0.92
N GLU A 90 -10.50 5.59 2.01
CA GLU A 90 -9.40 6.57 1.98
C GLU A 90 -8.03 5.94 1.67
N PHE A 91 -7.85 4.64 1.94
CA PHE A 91 -6.63 3.91 1.60
C PHE A 91 -6.44 3.75 0.09
N CYS A 92 -7.54 3.75 -0.68
CA CYS A 92 -7.49 3.68 -2.15
C CYS A 92 -6.84 4.93 -2.76
N VAL A 93 -7.00 6.11 -2.16
CA VAL A 93 -6.40 7.35 -2.69
C VAL A 93 -5.05 7.67 -2.07
N THR A 94 -4.86 7.32 -0.80
CA THR A 94 -3.62 7.63 -0.08
C THR A 94 -2.45 6.72 -0.43
N HIS A 95 -2.67 5.53 -1.00
CA HIS A 95 -1.55 4.67 -1.42
C HIS A 95 -0.86 5.15 -2.71
N LEU A 96 -1.48 6.05 -3.48
CA LEU A 96 -0.96 6.55 -4.75
C LEU A 96 0.39 7.26 -4.57
N TYR A 97 1.32 7.06 -5.51
CA TYR A 97 2.72 7.47 -5.38
C TYR A 97 2.92 8.91 -4.91
N THR A 98 2.29 9.87 -5.58
CA THR A 98 2.45 11.31 -5.32
C THR A 98 1.93 11.73 -3.95
N ARG A 99 1.18 10.88 -3.23
CA ARG A 99 0.73 11.18 -1.87
C ARG A 99 1.89 11.48 -0.93
N ILE A 100 3.05 10.85 -1.12
CA ILE A 100 4.25 11.08 -0.29
C ILE A 100 4.80 12.50 -0.37
N LEU A 101 4.44 13.25 -1.43
CA LEU A 101 4.85 14.64 -1.63
C LEU A 101 3.86 15.63 -0.99
N SER A 102 2.72 15.15 -0.47
CA SER A 102 1.76 15.97 0.26
C SER A 102 2.17 16.20 1.71
N SER A 103 1.55 17.17 2.39
CA SER A 103 1.96 17.64 3.71
C SER A 103 1.91 16.58 4.82
N SER A 104 1.03 15.57 4.73
CA SER A 104 0.99 14.44 5.68
C SER A 104 0.01 13.32 5.27
N PHE A 105 0.23 12.12 5.80
CA PHE A 105 -0.77 11.04 5.78
C PHE A 105 -1.80 11.23 6.91
N PRO A 106 -3.06 10.76 6.74
CA PRO A 106 -4.08 10.89 7.77
C PRO A 106 -3.77 10.13 9.06
N SER A 107 -3.05 9.00 8.98
CA SER A 107 -2.66 8.21 10.14
C SER A 107 -1.43 7.33 9.88
N LEU A 108 -0.90 6.72 10.93
CA LEU A 108 0.20 5.75 10.85
C LEU A 108 -0.19 4.53 10.01
N GLU A 109 -1.43 4.06 10.09
CA GLU A 109 -1.92 2.94 9.28
C GLU A 109 -1.84 3.25 7.78
N HIS A 110 -2.14 4.49 7.38
CA HIS A 110 -2.00 4.93 5.99
C HIS A 110 -0.54 4.94 5.54
N GLU A 111 0.37 5.38 6.41
CA GLU A 111 1.81 5.33 6.16
C GLU A 111 2.31 3.89 5.95
N ILE A 112 1.87 2.96 6.80
CA ILE A 112 2.23 1.54 6.72
C ILE A 112 1.73 0.92 5.41
N VAL A 113 0.46 1.12 5.06
CA VAL A 113 -0.13 0.56 3.83
C VAL A 113 0.52 1.18 2.59
N TYR A 114 0.72 2.50 2.58
CA TYR A 114 1.42 3.19 1.49
C TYR A 114 2.81 2.58 1.27
N TYR A 115 3.59 2.45 2.34
CA TYR A 115 4.97 1.97 2.28
C TYR A 115 5.04 0.50 1.85
N ALA A 116 4.18 -0.36 2.42
CA ALA A 116 4.13 -1.77 2.09
C ALA A 116 3.91 -2.01 0.59
N ASP A 117 3.05 -1.22 -0.06
CA ASP A 117 2.84 -1.29 -1.51
C ASP A 117 4.11 -0.97 -2.32
N LYS A 118 4.96 -0.06 -1.81
CA LYS A 118 6.24 0.30 -2.45
C LYS A 118 7.32 -0.76 -2.25
N ARG A 119 7.11 -1.75 -1.39
CA ARG A 119 8.03 -2.86 -1.15
C ARG A 119 7.66 -4.13 -1.93
N VAL A 120 6.78 -4.03 -2.94
CA VAL A 120 6.37 -5.16 -3.77
C VAL A 120 6.45 -4.84 -5.28
N ASN A 121 7.16 -5.68 -6.03
CA ASN A 121 7.15 -5.73 -7.49
C ASN A 121 6.42 -6.99 -7.96
N HIS A 122 5.27 -6.82 -8.62
CA HIS A 122 4.39 -7.95 -8.98
C HIS A 122 4.01 -8.75 -7.73
N ASP A 123 4.64 -9.89 -7.49
CA ASP A 123 4.42 -10.75 -6.33
C ASP A 123 5.69 -10.99 -5.51
N LYS A 124 6.72 -10.16 -5.71
CA LYS A 124 7.99 -10.25 -5.00
C LYS A 124 8.19 -9.05 -4.09
N ILE A 125 8.56 -9.34 -2.84
CA ILE A 125 9.02 -8.33 -1.90
C ILE A 125 10.41 -7.86 -2.35
N VAL A 126 10.58 -6.55 -2.49
CA VAL A 126 11.80 -5.91 -3.00
C VAL A 126 12.18 -4.72 -2.13
N SER A 127 13.44 -4.30 -2.18
CA SER A 127 13.89 -3.02 -1.61
C SER A 127 13.28 -1.82 -2.33
N LEU A 128 13.33 -0.63 -1.70
CA LEU A 128 12.96 0.61 -2.39
C LEU A 128 13.86 0.87 -3.61
N ASP A 129 15.15 0.54 -3.53
CA ASP A 129 16.11 0.68 -4.64
C ASP A 129 15.65 -0.10 -5.86
N GLU A 130 15.35 -1.39 -5.68
CA GLU A 130 14.84 -2.26 -6.73
C GLU A 130 13.47 -1.80 -7.24
N ARG A 131 12.58 -1.32 -6.35
CA ARG A 131 11.28 -0.77 -6.75
C ARG A 131 11.45 0.43 -7.66
N PHE A 132 12.19 1.44 -7.23
CA PHE A 132 12.37 2.68 -7.99
C PHE A 132 13.14 2.46 -9.29
N LYS A 133 14.14 1.56 -9.30
CA LYS A 133 14.80 1.12 -10.54
C LYS A 133 13.80 0.54 -11.53
N TYR A 134 12.99 -0.42 -11.10
CA TYR A 134 11.94 -1.03 -11.93
C TYR A 134 10.94 0.00 -12.48
N LEU A 135 10.48 0.94 -11.63
CA LEU A 135 9.54 1.96 -12.05
C LEU A 135 10.12 2.90 -13.11
N ARG A 136 11.38 3.33 -12.96
CA ARG A 136 12.06 4.17 -13.94
C ARG A 136 12.20 3.44 -15.28
N GLU A 137 12.64 2.19 -15.26
CA GLU A 137 12.79 1.36 -16.47
C GLU A 137 11.44 1.13 -17.18
N ARG A 138 10.36 0.88 -16.43
CA ARG A 138 9.06 0.54 -16.99
C ARG A 138 8.24 1.75 -17.41
N TYR A 139 8.22 2.81 -16.60
CA TYR A 139 7.30 3.94 -16.72
C TYR A 139 8.02 5.28 -16.99
N GLY A 140 9.32 5.38 -16.76
CA GLY A 140 10.13 6.60 -16.94
C GLY A 140 10.38 6.99 -18.40
N LYS A 141 9.36 6.89 -19.25
CA LYS A 141 9.44 7.21 -20.69
C LYS A 141 9.40 8.71 -20.99
N LYS A 142 9.01 9.52 -20.01
CA LYS A 142 8.91 10.97 -20.15
C LYS A 142 9.65 11.68 -18.99
N PRO A 143 10.33 12.81 -19.24
CA PRO A 143 11.10 13.52 -18.21
C PRO A 143 10.28 13.90 -16.98
N GLU A 144 9.01 14.26 -17.14
CA GLU A 144 8.12 14.59 -16.03
C GLU A 144 7.87 13.42 -15.08
N ILE A 145 7.78 12.19 -15.60
CA ILE A 145 7.59 10.98 -14.79
C ILE A 145 8.88 10.67 -14.02
N LEU A 146 10.04 10.84 -14.66
CA LEU A 146 11.35 10.68 -14.01
C LEU A 146 11.51 11.67 -12.85
N ARG A 147 11.18 12.95 -13.06
CA ARG A 147 11.19 13.97 -12.00
C ARG A 147 10.31 13.57 -10.82
N TRP A 148 9.11 13.05 -11.07
CA TRP A 148 8.25 12.56 -9.98
C TRP A 148 8.89 11.44 -9.17
N PHE A 149 9.57 10.48 -9.82
CA PHE A 149 10.29 9.44 -9.09
C PHE A 149 11.47 10.00 -8.30
N ASP A 150 12.20 10.96 -8.85
CA ASP A 150 13.33 11.61 -8.17
C ASP A 150 12.89 12.42 -6.94
N GLU A 151 11.70 13.01 -6.96
CA GLU A 151 11.10 13.69 -5.81
C GLU A 151 10.54 12.69 -4.78
N CYS A 152 9.87 11.63 -5.23
CA CYS A 152 9.22 10.65 -4.35
C CYS A 152 10.25 9.78 -3.61
N GLU A 153 11.35 9.40 -4.25
CA GLU A 153 12.29 8.42 -3.71
C GLU A 153 12.91 8.84 -2.36
N PRO A 154 13.47 10.07 -2.20
CA PRO A 154 13.98 10.51 -0.91
C PRO A 154 12.91 10.52 0.19
N ALA A 155 11.67 10.89 -0.16
CA ALA A 155 10.55 10.94 0.78
C ALA A 155 10.11 9.54 1.22
N CYS A 156 10.04 8.58 0.29
CA CYS A 156 9.81 7.17 0.60
C CYS A 156 10.90 6.59 1.51
N ARG A 157 12.17 6.91 1.27
CA ARG A 157 13.28 6.48 2.14
C ARG A 157 13.22 7.08 3.53
N LYS A 158 12.77 8.34 3.65
CA LYS A 158 12.53 8.98 4.95
C LYS A 158 11.41 8.26 5.70
N LEU A 159 10.33 7.89 5.00
CA LEU A 159 9.24 7.13 5.57
C LEU A 159 9.70 5.72 6.02
N GLU A 160 10.49 5.03 5.20
CA GLU A 160 11.08 3.73 5.54
C GLU A 160 11.84 3.78 6.87
N ARG A 161 12.78 4.73 7.00
CA ARG A 161 13.54 4.92 8.25
C ARG A 161 12.64 5.17 9.44
N LYS A 162 11.64 6.05 9.30
CA LYS A 162 10.65 6.36 10.34
C LYS A 162 9.89 5.11 10.79
N LEU A 163 9.40 4.30 9.84
CA LEU A 163 8.62 3.12 10.16
C LEU A 163 9.48 2.04 10.82
N PHE A 164 10.71 1.86 10.37
CA PHE A 164 11.61 0.84 10.91
C PHE A 164 12.18 1.18 12.28
N GLU A 165 12.51 2.44 12.52
CA GLU A 165 12.86 2.93 13.85
C GLU A 165 11.73 2.67 14.85
N LYS A 166 10.48 2.92 14.44
CA LYS A 166 9.29 2.69 15.28
C LYS A 166 8.94 1.21 15.49
N ALA A 167 9.30 0.35 14.54
CA ALA A 167 8.98 -1.08 14.57
C ALA A 167 10.13 -1.96 15.07
N GLY A 168 11.30 -1.38 15.34
CA GLY A 168 12.49 -2.12 15.76
C GLY A 168 12.96 -3.16 14.74
N ILE A 169 12.79 -2.90 13.43
CA ILE A 169 13.15 -3.84 12.34
C ILE A 169 14.17 -3.23 11.38
N SER A 170 14.81 -4.08 10.56
CA SER A 170 15.75 -3.63 9.52
C SER A 170 15.13 -3.61 8.11
N PRO A 171 15.70 -2.84 7.16
CA PRO A 171 15.26 -2.83 5.77
C PRO A 171 15.36 -4.13 5.00
N SER A 172 16.17 -5.09 5.46
CA SER A 172 16.26 -6.40 4.81
C SER A 172 14.99 -7.24 5.00
N LEU A 173 14.12 -6.88 5.96
CA LEU A 173 12.92 -7.63 6.32
C LEU A 173 13.22 -9.13 6.54
N GLU A 174 14.40 -9.46 7.05
CA GLU A 174 14.80 -10.86 7.28
C GLU A 174 13.85 -11.58 8.23
N GLU A 175 13.27 -10.86 9.19
CA GLU A 175 12.26 -11.33 10.15
C GLU A 175 10.91 -11.70 9.49
N LEU A 176 10.70 -11.32 8.22
CA LEU A 176 9.47 -11.62 7.47
C LEU A 176 9.52 -12.99 6.75
N LYS A 177 10.66 -13.68 6.80
CA LYS A 177 10.90 -14.97 6.12
C LYS A 177 10.20 -16.13 6.82
#